data_AF-A0A2S6SPA6-F1
#
_entry.id   AF-A0A2S6SPA6-F1
#
_cell.length_a   1.000
_cell.length_b   1.000
_cell.length_c   1.000
_cell.angle_alpha   90.00
_cell.angle_beta   90.00
_cell.angle_gamma   90.00
#
_symmetry.space_group_name_H-M   'P 1'
#
loop_
_entity.id
_entity.type
_entity.pdbx_description
1 polymer ?
#
loop_
_entity_poly.entity_id
_entity_poly.type
_entity_poly.pdbx_seq_one_letter_code
_entity_poly.pdbx_strand_id
1 'polypeptide(L)'
;MNKSLDGWIIINKDIGVTSRHVVNIIKKTLNVKKVGHAGTLDPAASGILIIAIGKATKSIEHIMNGKKKYKFSIKWGISTDSHDVEGKILSISKNKPNIHEI
;
A
#
# COMPACT_ATOMS: atom_id res chain seq x y z
N MET A 1 24.07 -1.09 27.22
CA MET A 1 24.14 -1.14 25.74
C MET A 1 22.76 -0.86 25.17
N ASN A 2 22.54 0.26 24.49
CA ASN A 2 21.30 0.46 23.71
C ASN A 2 21.37 -0.46 22.48
N LYS A 3 20.63 -1.56 22.51
CA LYS A 3 20.54 -2.48 21.38
C LYS A 3 19.83 -1.77 20.24
N SER A 4 20.43 -1.74 19.05
CA SER A 4 19.75 -1.20 17.86
C SER A 4 18.53 -2.06 17.53
N LEU A 5 17.36 -1.43 17.36
CA LEU A 5 16.17 -2.11 16.89
C LEU A 5 16.27 -2.28 15.38
N ASP A 6 16.41 -3.53 14.94
CA ASP A 6 16.52 -3.93 13.54
C ASP A 6 15.52 -5.04 13.29
N GLY A 7 14.69 -4.93 12.25
CA GLY A 7 13.69 -5.97 11.96
C GLY A 7 12.57 -5.53 11.04
N TRP A 8 11.53 -6.37 11.00
CA TRP A 8 10.35 -6.19 10.15
C TRP A 8 9.08 -6.11 11.01
N ILE A 9 8.14 -5.27 10.59
CA ILE A 9 6.80 -5.19 11.16
C ILE A 9 5.80 -5.33 10.02
N ILE A 10 4.83 -6.23 10.18
CA ILE A 10 3.72 -6.39 9.25
C ILE A 10 2.51 -5.66 9.84
N ILE A 11 1.97 -4.72 9.09
CA ILE A 11 0.83 -3.90 9.52
C ILE A 11 -0.35 -4.17 8.61
N ASN A 12 -1.52 -4.35 9.20
CA ASN A 12 -2.77 -4.19 8.47
C ASN A 12 -3.11 -2.70 8.40
N LYS A 13 -2.83 -2.06 7.28
CA LYS A 13 -3.09 -0.62 7.05
C LYS A 13 -4.57 -0.39 6.84
N ASP A 14 -5.13 0.59 7.53
CA ASP A 14 -6.52 1.02 7.33
C ASP A 14 -6.70 1.84 6.03
N ILE A 15 -7.96 1.92 5.59
CA ILE A 15 -8.39 2.78 4.48
C ILE A 15 -8.25 4.25 4.91
N GLY A 16 -7.88 5.13 3.98
CA GLY A 16 -7.69 6.56 4.19
C GLY A 16 -6.30 6.93 4.74
N VAL A 17 -5.50 5.94 5.15
CA VAL A 17 -4.16 6.16 5.69
C VAL A 17 -3.11 5.96 4.59
N THR A 18 -2.19 6.92 4.42
CA THR A 18 -1.08 6.75 3.46
C THR A 18 0.00 5.82 4.04
N SER A 19 0.71 5.08 3.17
CA SER A 19 1.85 4.26 3.59
C SER A 19 2.94 5.07 4.32
N ARG A 20 3.15 6.32 3.90
CA ARG A 20 4.09 7.26 4.55
C ARG A 20 3.64 7.66 5.95
N HIS A 21 2.34 7.84 6.18
CA HIS A 21 1.81 8.15 7.50
C HIS A 21 2.12 7.03 8.49
N VAL A 22 1.93 5.76 8.08
CA VAL A 22 2.29 4.59 8.89
C VAL A 22 3.78 4.57 9.24
N VAL A 23 4.66 4.81 8.26
CA VAL A 23 6.12 4.92 8.49
C VAL A 23 6.44 6.01 9.53
N ASN A 24 5.77 7.17 9.44
CA ASN A 24 5.98 8.27 10.38
C ASN A 24 5.54 7.93 11.81
N ILE A 25 4.40 7.24 11.96
CA ILE A 25 3.93 6.76 13.27
C ILE A 25 5.00 5.84 13.87
N ILE A 26 5.41 4.80 13.15
CA ILE A 26 6.36 3.80 13.65
C ILE A 26 7.70 4.44 14.02
N LYS A 27 8.20 5.33 13.16
CA LYS A 27 9.46 6.03 13.40
C LYS A 27 9.43 6.81 14.71
N LYS A 28 8.32 7.52 14.98
CA LYS A 28 8.11 8.29 16.22
C LYS A 28 7.91 7.37 17.42
N THR A 29 7.00 6.42 17.32
CA THR A 29 6.63 5.52 18.43
C THR A 29 7.80 4.67 18.90
N LEU A 30 8.63 4.18 17.98
CA LEU A 30 9.79 3.33 18.32
C LEU A 30 11.09 4.13 18.51
N ASN A 31 11.04 5.45 18.30
CA ASN A 31 12.21 6.35 18.38
C ASN A 31 13.43 5.85 17.58
N VAL A 32 13.20 5.42 16.34
CA VAL A 32 14.23 4.83 15.46
C VAL A 32 14.67 5.80 14.36
N LYS A 33 15.95 5.72 13.98
CA LYS A 33 16.51 6.63 12.96
C LYS A 33 16.07 6.29 11.54
N LYS A 34 15.98 4.99 11.22
CA LYS A 34 15.75 4.48 9.86
C LYS A 34 14.54 3.54 9.82
N VAL A 35 13.55 3.89 9.00
CA VAL A 35 12.34 3.11 8.74
C VAL A 35 11.98 3.29 7.27
N GLY A 36 11.48 2.24 6.63
CA GLY A 36 10.93 2.28 5.28
C GLY A 36 9.83 1.22 5.11
N HIS A 37 9.09 1.27 4.01
CA HIS A 37 8.10 0.24 3.66
C HIS A 37 8.53 -0.51 2.40
N ALA A 38 8.14 -1.78 2.27
CA ALA A 38 8.50 -2.64 1.13
C ALA A 38 7.39 -2.71 0.08
N GLY A 39 6.99 -1.54 -0.41
CA GLY A 39 5.91 -1.38 -1.39
C GLY A 39 4.80 -0.48 -0.86
N THR A 40 4.27 0.38 -1.72
CA THR A 40 3.20 1.31 -1.38
C THR A 40 1.85 0.60 -1.45
N LEU A 41 0.99 0.87 -0.47
CA LEU A 41 -0.46 0.70 -0.58
C LEU A 41 -1.10 2.07 -0.73
N ASP A 42 -2.04 2.18 -1.66
CA ASP A 42 -2.82 3.39 -1.90
C ASP A 42 -3.65 3.77 -0.67
N PRO A 43 -3.99 5.06 -0.50
CA PRO A 43 -4.84 5.51 0.60
C PRO A 43 -6.18 4.77 0.64
N ALA A 44 -6.83 4.57 -0.51
CA ALA A 44 -8.10 3.84 -0.64
C ALA A 44 -8.01 2.34 -0.34
N ALA A 45 -6.80 1.75 -0.30
CA ALA A 45 -6.62 0.33 -0.03
C ALA A 45 -6.42 0.05 1.47
N SER A 46 -6.91 -1.08 1.96
CA SER A 46 -6.47 -1.67 3.23
C SER A 46 -5.62 -2.92 2.99
N GLY A 47 -4.95 -3.40 4.03
CA GLY A 47 -4.24 -4.67 4.01
C GLY A 47 -2.78 -4.58 4.37
N ILE A 48 -2.00 -5.55 3.89
CA ILE A 48 -0.63 -5.80 4.36
C ILE A 48 0.35 -4.71 3.88
N LEU A 49 0.82 -3.88 4.82
CA LEU A 49 1.96 -2.99 4.66
C LEU A 49 3.17 -3.55 5.41
N ILE A 50 4.23 -3.85 4.68
CA ILE A 50 5.46 -4.41 5.25
C ILE A 50 6.43 -3.27 5.56
N ILE A 51 6.84 -3.17 6.82
CA ILE A 51 7.72 -2.11 7.33
C ILE A 51 9.07 -2.71 7.72
N ALA A 52 10.16 -2.08 7.29
CA ALA A 52 11.52 -2.42 7.69
C ALA A 52 12.09 -1.34 8.62
N ILE A 53 12.79 -1.77 9.66
CA ILE A 53 13.41 -0.91 10.67
C ILE A 53 14.93 -1.14 10.68
N GLY A 54 15.68 -0.06 10.77
CA GLY A 54 17.12 -0.11 10.94
C GLY A 54 17.80 -0.80 9.75
N LYS A 55 18.67 -1.77 10.02
CA LYS A 55 19.42 -2.54 9.01
C LYS A 55 18.51 -3.33 8.05
N ALA A 56 17.32 -3.75 8.48
CA ALA A 56 16.37 -4.47 7.63
C ALA A 56 15.91 -3.66 6.40
N THR A 57 16.02 -2.32 6.45
CA THR A 57 15.72 -1.47 5.29
C THR A 57 16.61 -1.78 4.08
N LYS A 58 17.80 -2.36 4.29
CA LYS A 58 18.70 -2.79 3.20
C LYS A 58 18.16 -4.00 2.42
N SER A 59 17.23 -4.75 3.01
CA SER A 59 16.63 -5.94 2.40
C SER A 59 15.25 -5.70 1.76
N ILE A 60 14.80 -4.43 1.67
CA ILE A 60 13.50 -4.07 1.06
C ILE A 60 13.38 -4.59 -0.38
N GLU A 61 14.44 -4.47 -1.18
CA GLU A 61 14.42 -4.87 -2.60
C GLU A 61 14.09 -6.37 -2.79
N HIS A 62 14.52 -7.22 -1.86
CA HIS A 62 14.20 -8.65 -1.91
C HIS A 62 12.72 -8.95 -1.71
N ILE A 63 12.01 -8.10 -0.96
CA ILE A 63 10.57 -8.24 -0.71
C ILE A 63 9.76 -7.61 -1.84
N MET A 64 10.25 -6.53 -2.46
CA MET A 64 9.54 -5.81 -3.51
C MET A 64 9.17 -6.69 -4.71
N ASN A 65 10.03 -7.66 -5.04
CA ASN A 65 9.83 -8.61 -6.14
C ASN A 65 8.97 -9.83 -5.76
N GLY A 66 8.44 -9.86 -4.54
CA GLY A 66 7.54 -10.92 -4.08
C GLY A 66 6.18 -10.89 -4.77
N LYS A 67 5.54 -12.06 -4.86
CA LYS A 67 4.16 -12.17 -5.35
C LYS A 67 3.19 -11.48 -4.38
N LYS A 68 2.25 -10.72 -4.92
CA LYS A 68 1.19 -10.03 -4.16
C LYS A 68 -0.17 -10.54 -4.61
N LYS A 69 -1.11 -10.61 -3.68
CA LYS A 69 -2.51 -10.96 -3.95
C LYS A 69 -3.39 -9.81 -3.52
N TYR A 70 -4.37 -9.48 -4.35
CA TYR A 70 -5.30 -8.40 -4.11
C TYR A 70 -6.72 -8.92 -4.23
N LYS A 71 -7.61 -8.37 -3.40
CA LYS A 71 -9.05 -8.47 -3.58
C LYS A 71 -9.57 -7.07 -3.82
N PHE A 72 -10.24 -6.87 -4.95
CA PHE A 72 -10.74 -5.57 -5.36
C PHE A 72 -12.12 -5.73 -6.01
N SER A 73 -12.78 -4.61 -6.26
CA SER A 73 -14.03 -4.54 -7.01
C SER A 73 -13.84 -3.53 -8.14
N ILE A 74 -14.32 -3.88 -9.33
CA ILE A 74 -14.34 -2.97 -10.49
C ILE A 74 -15.75 -2.44 -10.66
N LYS A 75 -15.86 -1.14 -10.92
CA LYS A 75 -17.11 -0.52 -11.38
C LYS A 75 -17.02 -0.28 -12.89
N TRP A 76 -17.69 -1.13 -13.66
CA TRP A 76 -17.77 -0.99 -15.11
C TRP A 76 -18.53 0.26 -15.54
N GLY A 77 -18.16 0.81 -16.69
CA GLY A 77 -18.84 1.94 -17.33
C GLY A 77 -18.43 3.33 -16.81
N ILE A 78 -17.42 3.44 -15.95
CA ILE A 78 -16.86 4.72 -15.51
C ILE A 78 -15.35 4.69 -15.68
N SER A 79 -14.78 5.74 -16.27
CA SER A 79 -13.34 5.98 -16.30
C SER A 79 -13.01 7.22 -15.46
N THR A 80 -11.93 7.15 -14.68
CA THR A 80 -11.42 8.26 -13.87
C THR A 80 -9.96 8.56 -14.23
N ASP A 81 -9.49 9.75 -13.91
CA ASP A 81 -8.11 10.19 -14.17
C ASP A 81 -7.05 9.50 -13.31
N SER A 82 -7.42 9.00 -12.13
CA SER A 82 -6.56 8.19 -11.25
C SER A 82 -6.70 6.69 -11.46
N HIS A 83 -7.63 6.24 -12.31
CA HIS A 83 -8.01 4.84 -12.50
C HIS A 83 -8.59 4.15 -11.24
N ASP A 84 -8.95 4.93 -10.21
CA ASP A 84 -9.61 4.45 -9.01
C ASP A 84 -10.80 5.35 -8.63
N VAL A 85 -11.38 5.10 -7.44
CA VAL A 85 -12.59 5.78 -6.95
C VAL A 85 -12.33 7.23 -6.52
N GLU A 86 -11.07 7.61 -6.26
CA GLU A 86 -10.69 8.92 -5.75
C GLU A 86 -10.54 9.96 -6.89
N GLY A 87 -10.42 9.50 -8.13
CA GLY A 87 -10.22 10.34 -9.32
C GLY A 87 -11.48 11.05 -9.82
N LYS A 88 -11.27 12.07 -10.65
CA LYS A 88 -12.33 12.77 -11.37
C LYS A 88 -12.82 11.90 -12.53
N ILE A 89 -14.14 11.84 -12.70
CA ILE A 89 -14.76 11.12 -13.82
C ILE A 89 -14.35 11.79 -15.13
N LEU A 90 -13.76 11.01 -16.03
CA LEU A 90 -13.41 11.42 -17.39
C LEU A 90 -14.51 11.06 -18.39
N SER A 91 -15.16 9.91 -18.21
CA SER A 91 -16.22 9.43 -19.10
C SER A 91 -17.15 8.41 -18.43
N ILE A 92 -18.37 8.31 -18.97
CA ILE A 92 -19.39 7.36 -18.54
C ILE A 92 -19.91 6.60 -19.77
N SER A 93 -19.99 5.28 -19.67
CA SER A 93 -20.57 4.38 -20.67
C SER A 93 -21.72 3.58 -20.06
N LYS A 94 -22.78 3.38 -20.84
CA LYS A 94 -23.90 2.50 -20.47
C LYS A 94 -23.60 1.03 -20.77
N ASN A 95 -22.55 0.74 -21.53
CA ASN A 95 -22.20 -0.63 -21.88
C ASN A 95 -21.60 -1.33 -20.65
N LYS A 96 -22.24 -2.41 -20.20
CA LYS A 96 -21.74 -3.26 -19.12
C LYS A 96 -21.29 -4.58 -19.72
N PRO A 97 -20.01 -4.96 -19.57
CA PRO A 97 -19.55 -6.21 -20.14
C PRO A 97 -20.27 -7.39 -19.48
N ASN A 98 -20.60 -8.39 -20.27
CA ASN A 98 -21.00 -9.70 -19.79
C ASN A 98 -19.76 -10.54 -19.42
N ILE A 99 -19.95 -11.73 -18.84
CA ILE A 99 -18.84 -12.58 -18.36
C ILE A 99 -17.88 -13.02 -19.48
N HIS A 100 -18.33 -13.04 -20.74
CA HIS A 100 -17.51 -13.38 -21.90
C HIS A 100 -16.72 -12.18 -22.46
N GLU A 101 -16.97 -10.96 -21.95
CA GLU A 101 -16.32 -9.71 -22.36
C GLU A 101 -15.29 -9.20 -21.32
N ILE A 102 -15.17 -9.89 -20.18
CA ILE A 102 -14.20 -9.61 -19.09
C ILE A 102 -13.03 -10.58 -19.19
#